data_AF-A0AAE2CF08-F1
#
_entry.id   AF-A0AAE2CF08-F1
#
_cell.length_a   1.000
_cell.length_b   1.000
_cell.length_c   1.000
_cell.angle_alpha   90.00
_cell.angle_beta   90.00
_cell.angle_gamma   90.00
#
_symmetry.space_group_name_H-M   'P 1'
#
loop_
_entity.id
_entity.type
_entity.pdbx_description
1 polymer ?
#
loop_
_entity_poly.entity_id
_entity_poly.type
_entity_poly.pdbx_seq_one_letter_code
_entity_poly.pdbx_strand_id
1 'polypeptide(L)'
;MGPGSHLRQRLKECEEDLLCWSDSLNINRRCKKEIEEELVYLNYGQISAEQKQIATWLRGELEELVACEEVKWQERSKTEWLTSGDHNMKFFHVRAPNRRRENWISGLRDAYGHRTEDKTNLKGIVHDFLSNLFSSENP
;
A
#
# COMPACT_ATOMS: atom_id res chain seq x y z
N MET A 1 -28.97 -7.14 19.72
CA MET A 1 -28.14 -6.90 18.52
C MET A 1 -27.36 -8.17 18.23
N GLY A 2 -27.47 -8.73 17.02
CA GLY A 2 -26.90 -10.04 16.71
C GLY A 2 -25.39 -9.97 16.39
N PRO A 3 -24.64 -11.07 16.56
CA PRO A 3 -23.19 -11.12 16.34
C PRO A 3 -22.75 -10.61 14.94
N GLY A 4 -23.58 -10.75 13.91
CA GLY A 4 -23.29 -10.25 12.56
C GLY A 4 -23.31 -8.72 12.38
N SER A 5 -23.99 -7.95 13.26
CA SER A 5 -23.96 -6.49 13.17
C SER A 5 -22.62 -5.91 13.66
N HIS A 6 -22.01 -6.56 14.65
CA HIS A 6 -20.73 -6.14 15.20
C HIS A 6 -19.56 -6.38 14.23
N LEU A 7 -19.61 -7.51 13.51
CA LEU A 7 -18.63 -7.85 12.47
C LEU A 7 -18.64 -6.84 11.30
N ARG A 8 -19.85 -6.44 10.86
CA ARG A 8 -20.01 -5.41 9.80
C ARG A 8 -19.47 -4.05 10.23
N GLN A 9 -19.69 -3.65 11.48
CA GLN A 9 -19.17 -2.40 12.01
C GLN A 9 -17.64 -2.41 12.04
N ARG A 10 -17.02 -3.47 12.59
CA ARG A 10 -15.56 -3.60 12.64
C ARG A 10 -14.91 -3.65 11.26
N LEU A 11 -15.58 -4.25 10.27
CA LEU A 11 -15.11 -4.27 8.88
C LEU A 11 -15.09 -2.85 8.30
N LYS A 12 -16.14 -2.07 8.57
CA LYS A 12 -16.23 -0.68 8.12
C LYS A 12 -15.16 0.21 8.76
N GLU A 13 -14.96 0.07 10.07
CA GLU A 13 -13.88 0.76 10.79
C GLU A 13 -12.52 0.42 10.18
N CYS A 14 -12.26 -0.87 9.91
CA CYS A 14 -11.03 -1.30 9.26
C CYS A 14 -10.87 -0.75 7.84
N GLU A 15 -11.95 -0.62 7.06
CA GLU A 15 -11.93 0.00 5.73
C GLU A 15 -11.57 1.48 5.79
N GLU A 16 -12.19 2.23 6.71
CA GLU A 16 -11.91 3.65 6.95
C GLU A 16 -10.45 3.86 7.38
N ASP A 17 -9.95 3.02 8.29
CA ASP A 17 -8.56 3.03 8.74
C ASP A 17 -7.59 2.75 7.58
N LEU A 18 -7.88 1.76 6.73
CA LEU A 18 -7.05 1.44 5.56
C LEU A 18 -7.02 2.55 4.52
N LEU A 19 -8.13 3.26 4.34
CA LEU A 19 -8.22 4.43 3.44
C LEU A 19 -7.39 5.60 3.98
N CYS A 20 -7.58 5.98 5.24
CA CYS A 20 -6.78 7.02 5.90
C CYS A 20 -5.29 6.68 5.85
N TRP A 21 -4.96 5.42 6.10
CA TRP A 21 -3.61 4.91 6.02
C TRP A 21 -3.03 4.99 4.59
N SER A 22 -3.82 4.66 3.56
CA SER A 22 -3.44 4.82 2.15
C SER A 22 -3.20 6.28 1.77
N ASP A 23 -4.05 7.19 2.23
CA ASP A 23 -3.91 8.63 1.98
C ASP A 23 -2.64 9.17 2.63
N SER A 24 -2.31 8.71 3.85
CA SER A 24 -1.06 9.07 4.52
C SER A 24 0.18 8.67 3.70
N LEU A 25 0.14 7.57 2.95
CA LEU A 25 1.26 7.16 2.09
C LEU A 25 1.41 8.07 0.88
N ASN A 26 0.30 8.49 0.28
CA ASN A 26 0.33 9.42 -0.86
C ASN A 26 0.86 10.79 -0.44
N ILE A 27 0.48 11.26 0.75
CA ILE A 27 0.99 12.50 1.33
C ILE A 27 2.50 12.39 1.60
N ASN A 28 2.95 11.34 2.30
CA ASN A 28 4.38 11.14 2.58
C ASN A 28 5.21 11.09 1.30
N ARG A 29 4.75 10.35 0.29
CA ARG A 29 5.42 10.25 -1.01
C ARG A 29 5.53 11.61 -1.71
N ARG A 30 4.50 12.44 -1.60
CA ARG A 30 4.50 13.80 -2.17
C ARG A 30 5.48 14.71 -1.43
N CYS A 31 5.40 14.77 -0.10
CA CYS A 31 6.30 15.57 0.74
C CYS A 31 7.77 15.18 0.51
N LYS A 32 8.05 13.88 0.44
CA LYS A 32 9.39 13.35 0.12
C LYS A 32 9.93 13.90 -1.20
N LYS A 33 9.10 13.86 -2.25
CA LYS A 33 9.47 14.39 -3.57
C LYS A 33 9.73 15.90 -3.54
N GLU A 34 8.88 16.65 -2.85
CA GLU A 34 9.03 18.11 -2.70
C GLU A 34 10.34 18.46 -1.96
N ILE A 35 10.65 17.76 -0.86
CA ILE A 35 11.91 17.94 -0.11
C ILE A 35 13.14 17.55 -0.95
N GLU A 36 13.08 16.46 -1.72
CA GLU A 36 14.16 16.05 -2.61
C GLU A 36 14.44 17.10 -3.70
N GLU A 37 13.39 17.67 -4.31
CA GLU A 37 13.52 18.75 -5.31
C GLU A 37 14.12 20.02 -4.69
N GLU A 38 13.69 20.39 -3.48
CA GLU A 38 14.20 21.57 -2.77
C GLU A 38 15.67 21.40 -2.35
N LEU A 39 16.07 20.20 -1.92
CA LEU A 39 17.47 19.88 -1.64
C LEU A 39 18.35 20.00 -2.88
N VAL A 40 17.87 19.57 -4.05
CA VAL A 40 18.60 19.75 -5.33
C VAL A 40 18.76 21.23 -5.65
N TYR A 41 17.70 22.02 -5.48
CA TYR A 41 17.73 23.46 -5.72
C TYR A 41 18.73 24.19 -4.79
N LEU A 42 18.68 23.90 -3.48
CA LEU A 42 19.57 24.51 -2.48
C LEU A 42 21.04 24.13 -2.69
N ASN A 43 21.30 22.99 -3.33
CA ASN A 43 22.65 22.50 -3.63
C ASN A 43 23.16 22.98 -5.00
N TYR A 44 22.41 23.83 -5.72
CA TYR A 44 22.79 24.34 -7.02
C TYR A 44 23.67 25.60 -6.90
N GLY A 45 24.90 25.53 -7.44
CA GLY A 45 25.83 26.65 -7.46
C GLY A 45 26.60 26.83 -6.14
N GLN A 46 26.96 28.07 -5.83
CA GLN A 46 27.77 28.39 -4.66
C GLN A 46 26.89 28.51 -3.42
N ILE A 47 27.04 27.56 -2.50
CA ILE A 47 26.13 27.36 -1.37
C ILE A 47 26.49 28.28 -0.19
N SER A 48 25.55 29.10 0.25
CA SER A 48 25.69 29.94 1.44
C SER A 48 25.62 29.13 2.75
N ALA A 49 26.08 29.70 3.86
CA ALA A 49 25.97 29.06 5.17
C ALA A 49 24.50 28.80 5.57
N GLU A 50 23.61 29.73 5.25
CA GLU A 50 22.17 29.61 5.50
C GLU A 50 21.55 28.47 4.68
N GLN A 51 21.89 28.37 3.39
CA GLN A 51 21.42 27.28 2.52
C GLN A 51 21.89 25.91 3.02
N LYS A 52 23.12 25.80 3.54
CA LYS A 52 23.60 24.56 4.18
C LYS A 52 22.77 24.19 5.41
N GLN A 53 22.38 25.17 6.20
CA GLN A 53 21.59 24.94 7.41
C GLN A 53 20.17 24.47 7.07
N ILE A 54 19.53 25.12 6.10
CA ILE A 54 18.21 24.71 5.58
C ILE A 54 18.28 23.29 4.99
N ALA A 55 19.29 23.02 4.16
CA ALA A 55 19.46 21.69 3.57
C ALA A 55 19.72 20.59 4.61
N THR A 56 20.32 20.94 5.76
CA THR A 56 20.53 19.99 6.85
C THR A 56 19.24 19.67 7.58
N TRP A 57 18.41 20.70 7.83
CA TRP A 57 17.08 20.50 8.40
C TRP A 57 16.18 19.67 7.47
N LEU A 58 16.13 19.99 6.18
CA LEU A 58 15.36 19.25 5.17
C LEU A 58 15.80 17.79 5.04
N ARG A 59 17.10 17.49 5.20
CA ARG A 59 17.58 16.10 5.24
C ARG A 59 17.05 15.34 6.46
N GLY A 60 16.97 15.99 7.63
CA GLY A 60 16.37 15.38 8.81
C GLY A 60 14.89 15.05 8.60
N GLU A 61 14.12 15.99 8.04
CA GLU A 61 12.71 15.77 7.70
C GLU A 61 12.52 14.60 6.70
N LEU A 62 13.42 14.53 5.71
CA LEU A 62 13.45 13.44 4.75
C LEU A 62 13.72 12.08 5.42
N GLU A 63 14.69 12.02 6.33
CA GLU A 63 15.02 10.81 7.09
C GLU A 63 13.83 10.33 7.93
N GLU A 64 13.12 11.22 8.61
CA GLU A 64 11.91 10.88 9.37
C GLU A 64 10.79 10.33 8.47
N LEU A 65 10.55 10.95 7.31
CA LEU A 65 9.58 10.48 6.33
C LEU A 65 9.93 9.08 5.81
N VAL A 66 11.21 8.83 5.53
CA VAL A 66 11.69 7.50 5.10
C VAL A 66 11.51 6.46 6.20
N ALA A 67 11.87 6.76 7.45
CA ALA A 67 11.66 5.86 8.58
C ALA A 67 10.17 5.50 8.76
N CYS A 68 9.28 6.49 8.60
CA CYS A 68 7.84 6.27 8.66
C CYS A 68 7.35 5.37 7.50
N GLU A 69 7.87 5.55 6.28
CA GLU A 69 7.60 4.64 5.15
C GLU A 69 8.12 3.23 5.41
N GLU A 70 9.32 3.06 5.99
CA GLU A 70 9.89 1.75 6.29
C GLU A 70 9.02 0.96 7.26
N VAL A 71 8.58 1.56 8.36
CA VAL A 71 7.63 0.94 9.31
C VAL A 71 6.36 0.51 8.59
N LYS A 72 5.80 1.37 7.72
CA LYS A 72 4.60 1.05 6.94
C LYS A 72 4.84 -0.11 5.95
N TRP A 73 6.02 -0.20 5.34
CA TRP A 73 6.39 -1.30 4.45
C TRP A 73 6.61 -2.60 5.22
N GLN A 74 7.16 -2.55 6.43
CA GLN A 74 7.28 -3.70 7.32
C GLN A 74 5.90 -4.29 7.64
N GLU A 75 4.97 -3.46 8.12
CA GLU A 75 3.58 -3.84 8.39
C GLU A 75 2.89 -4.48 7.16
N ARG A 76 3.01 -3.84 5.99
CA ARG A 76 2.44 -4.34 4.72
C ARG A 76 2.98 -5.69 4.30
N SER A 77 4.28 -5.89 4.50
CA SER A 77 4.95 -7.09 4.05
C SER A 77 4.57 -8.30 4.89
N LYS A 78 3.94 -8.11 6.07
CA LYS A 78 3.72 -9.13 7.11
C LYS A 78 4.99 -9.90 7.44
N THR A 79 6.15 -9.27 7.26
CA THR A 79 7.45 -9.91 7.43
C THR A 79 7.95 -9.55 8.82
N GLU A 80 7.50 -10.27 9.84
CA GLU A 80 8.04 -10.19 11.20
C GLU A 80 9.52 -10.65 11.30
N TRP A 81 10.15 -11.08 10.20
CA TRP A 81 11.45 -11.78 10.24
C TRP A 81 12.59 -11.17 9.44
N LEU A 82 12.55 -9.88 9.12
CA LEU A 82 13.73 -9.18 8.60
C LEU A 82 14.22 -8.19 9.65
N THR A 83 15.10 -8.71 10.50
CA THR A 83 15.88 -8.02 11.51
C THR A 83 16.38 -6.68 10.97
N SER A 84 16.09 -5.62 11.73
CA SER A 84 16.63 -4.28 11.60
C SER A 84 18.12 -4.34 11.22
N GLY A 85 18.48 -3.88 10.02
CA GLY A 85 19.89 -3.89 9.65
C GLY A 85 20.25 -3.70 8.18
N ASP A 86 19.28 -3.72 7.25
CA ASP A 86 19.62 -3.39 5.87
C ASP A 86 18.53 -2.54 5.24
N HIS A 87 18.95 -1.38 4.74
CA HIS A 87 18.17 -0.35 4.08
C HIS A 87 17.71 -0.86 2.70
N ASN A 88 16.95 -1.97 2.70
CA ASN A 88 16.76 -2.79 1.52
C ASN A 88 15.50 -2.39 0.75
N MET A 89 15.32 -1.08 0.57
CA MET A 89 14.27 -0.49 -0.27
C MET A 89 14.32 -1.09 -1.68
N LYS A 90 15.52 -1.43 -2.19
CA LYS A 90 15.72 -2.17 -3.44
C LYS A 90 15.08 -3.57 -3.43
N PHE A 91 15.26 -4.35 -2.36
CA PHE A 91 14.63 -5.67 -2.27
C PHE A 91 13.10 -5.56 -2.32
N PHE A 92 12.51 -4.61 -1.58
CA PHE A 92 11.06 -4.40 -1.62
C PHE A 92 10.57 -3.87 -2.96
N HIS A 93 11.29 -2.93 -3.59
CA HIS A 93 10.97 -2.42 -4.93
C HIS A 93 11.05 -3.49 -6.02
N VAL A 94 11.88 -4.52 -5.86
CA VAL A 94 11.96 -5.64 -6.81
C VAL A 94 10.96 -6.75 -6.45
N ARG A 95 10.74 -7.02 -5.16
CA ARG A 95 9.87 -8.10 -4.68
C ARG A 95 8.38 -7.76 -4.83
N ALA A 96 7.99 -6.50 -4.65
CA ALA A 96 6.59 -6.08 -4.74
C ALA A 96 5.99 -6.21 -6.16
N PRO A 97 6.66 -5.80 -7.25
CA PRO A 97 6.22 -6.07 -8.61
C PRO A 97 6.16 -7.57 -8.93
N ASN A 98 7.14 -8.34 -8.45
CA ASN A 98 7.17 -9.80 -8.65
C ASN A 98 5.97 -10.47 -7.96
N ARG A 99 5.67 -10.13 -6.69
CA ARG A 99 4.46 -10.60 -6.01
C ARG A 99 3.18 -10.13 -6.69
N ARG A 100 3.12 -8.88 -7.16
CA ARG A 100 1.96 -8.38 -7.91
C ARG A 100 1.75 -9.17 -9.20
N ARG A 101 2.82 -9.56 -9.89
CA ARG A 101 2.78 -10.38 -11.11
C ARG A 101 2.38 -11.82 -10.80
N GLU A 102 2.91 -12.43 -9.73
CA GLU A 102 2.54 -13.78 -9.29
C GLU A 102 1.09 -13.86 -8.84
N ASN A 103 0.60 -12.84 -8.14
CA ASN A 103 -0.77 -12.78 -7.63
C ASN A 103 -1.75 -12.09 -8.59
N TRP A 104 -1.33 -11.78 -9.81
CA TRP A 104 -2.20 -11.16 -10.79
C TRP A 104 -3.25 -12.18 -11.26
N ILE A 105 -4.49 -11.97 -10.83
CA ILE A 105 -5.62 -12.74 -11.32
C ILE A 105 -5.98 -12.20 -12.70
N SER A 106 -5.49 -12.89 -13.73
CA SER A 106 -5.68 -12.52 -15.14
C SER A 106 -7.10 -12.77 -15.65
N GLY A 107 -7.88 -13.62 -14.96
CA GLY A 107 -9.27 -13.91 -15.30
C GLY A 107 -9.85 -14.96 -14.36
N LEU A 108 -11.18 -15.03 -14.30
CA LEU A 108 -11.90 -16.01 -13.49
C LEU A 108 -12.56 -17.05 -14.40
N ARG A 109 -12.83 -18.23 -13.83
CA ARG A 109 -13.60 -19.29 -14.51
C ARG A 109 -15.02 -19.29 -13.99
N ASP A 110 -15.98 -19.45 -14.88
CA ASP A 110 -17.38 -19.67 -14.53
C ASP A 110 -17.61 -21.11 -14.04
N ALA A 111 -18.83 -21.40 -13.59
CA ALA A 111 -19.24 -22.73 -13.12
C ALA A 111 -19.21 -23.81 -14.22
N TYR A 112 -19.13 -23.41 -15.49
CA TYR A 112 -19.06 -24.28 -16.65
C TYR A 112 -17.62 -24.48 -17.16
N GLY A 113 -16.63 -23.88 -16.47
CA GLY A 113 -15.22 -23.99 -16.78
C GLY A 113 -14.69 -23.00 -17.80
N HIS A 114 -15.52 -22.08 -18.32
CA HIS A 114 -15.09 -21.05 -19.26
C HIS A 114 -14.35 -19.93 -18.55
N ARG A 115 -13.16 -19.60 -19.06
CA ARG A 115 -12.33 -18.51 -18.55
C ARG A 115 -12.71 -17.20 -19.22
N THR A 116 -12.92 -16.16 -18.44
CA THR A 116 -13.21 -14.82 -18.95
C THR A 116 -12.33 -13.77 -18.26
N GLU A 117 -11.95 -12.76 -19.04
CA GLU A 117 -11.21 -11.57 -18.57
C GLU A 117 -12.06 -10.30 -18.71
N ASP A 118 -13.26 -10.41 -19.28
CA ASP A 118 -14.15 -9.27 -19.46
C ASP A 118 -14.76 -8.83 -18.13
N LYS A 119 -14.69 -7.53 -17.84
CA LYS A 119 -15.11 -6.94 -16.57
C LYS A 119 -16.59 -7.19 -16.26
N THR A 120 -17.44 -7.22 -17.28
CA THR A 120 -18.88 -7.44 -17.12
C THR A 120 -19.15 -8.88 -16.68
N ASN A 121 -18.50 -9.84 -17.34
CA ASN A 121 -18.62 -11.26 -17.02
C ASN A 121 -17.94 -11.63 -15.69
N LEU A 122 -16.81 -11.00 -15.35
CA LEU A 122 -16.15 -11.19 -14.05
C LEU A 122 -17.06 -10.81 -12.88
N LYS A 123 -17.78 -9.69 -12.99
CA LYS A 123 -18.76 -9.28 -11.96
C LYS A 123 -19.87 -10.31 -11.80
N GLY A 124 -20.37 -10.87 -12.90
CA GLY A 124 -21.35 -11.95 -12.88
C GLY A 124 -20.85 -13.19 -12.15
N ILE A 125 -19.65 -13.68 -12.50
CA ILE A 125 -19.04 -14.86 -11.86
C ILE A 125 -18.85 -14.65 -10.35
N VAL A 126 -18.35 -13.48 -9.94
CA VAL A 126 -18.15 -13.16 -8.51
C VAL A 126 -19.49 -13.06 -7.79
N HIS A 127 -20.48 -12.42 -8.40
CA HIS A 127 -21.83 -12.31 -7.85
C HIS A 127 -22.45 -13.68 -7.63
N ASP A 128 -22.46 -14.53 -8.66
CA ASP A 128 -23.05 -15.87 -8.60
C ASP A 128 -22.33 -16.77 -7.59
N PHE A 129 -21.00 -16.69 -7.52
CA PHE A 129 -20.21 -17.42 -6.52
C PHE A 129 -20.56 -16.98 -5.10
N LEU A 130 -20.58 -15.67 -4.82
CA LEU A 130 -20.88 -15.15 -3.48
C LEU A 130 -22.35 -15.40 -3.11
N SER A 131 -23.29 -15.22 -4.02
CA SER A 131 -24.70 -15.54 -3.81
C SER A 131 -24.89 -17.00 -3.44
N ASN A 132 -24.23 -17.93 -4.15
CA ASN A 132 -24.28 -19.35 -3.82
C ASN A 132 -23.59 -19.66 -2.49
N LEU A 133 -22.42 -19.08 -2.23
CA LEU A 133 -21.68 -19.27 -0.98
C LEU A 133 -22.52 -18.86 0.24
N PHE A 134 -23.09 -17.66 0.20
CA PHE A 134 -23.91 -17.11 1.29
C PHE A 134 -25.34 -17.64 1.33
N SER A 135 -25.79 -18.36 0.30
CA SER A 135 -27.08 -19.08 0.30
C SER A 135 -26.91 -20.56 0.66
N SER A 136 -25.70 -21.11 0.59
CA SER A 136 -25.36 -22.49 0.96
C SER A 136 -25.06 -22.68 2.46
N GLU A 137 -24.93 -21.60 3.22
CA GLU A 137 -24.91 -21.63 4.69
C GLU A 137 -26.35 -21.56 5.25
N ASN A 138 -27.09 -22.66 5.09
CA ASN A 138 -28.17 -23.02 6.02
C ASN A 138 -27.57 -23.93 7.10
N PRO A 139 -27.74 -23.65 8.41
CA PRO A 139 -27.90 -24.73 9.38
C PRO A 139 -29.22 -25.48 9.14
#